data_AF-A1XEC6-F1
#
_entry.id   AF-A1XEC6-F1
#
_cell.length_a   1.000
_cell.length_b   1.000
_cell.length_c   1.000
_cell.angle_alpha   90.00
_cell.angle_beta   90.00
_cell.angle_gamma   90.00
#
_symmetry.space_group_name_H-M   'P 1'
#
loop_
_entity.id
_entity.type
_entity.pdbx_description
1 polymer ?
#
loop_
_entity_poly.entity_id
_entity_poly.type
_entity_poly.pdbx_seq_one_letter_code
_entity_poly.pdbx_strand_id
1 'polypeptide(L)' 'PQQQRLIYSGKQMNDEKTAADCKILGGSVLHLVLALRGGGGLRQ' A
#
# COMPACT_ATOMS: atom_id res chain seq x y z
N PRO A 1 3.49 4.20 7.24
CA PRO A 1 2.50 5.33 7.20
C PRO A 1 1.08 4.79 6.95
N GLN A 2 0.13 4.99 7.87
CA GLN A 2 -1.20 4.34 7.79
C GLN A 2 -2.00 4.70 6.52
N GLN A 3 -1.72 5.84 5.91
CA GLN A 3 -2.38 6.29 4.70
C GLN A 3 -1.79 5.71 3.41
N GLN A 4 -0.65 5.03 3.47
CA GLN A 4 0.01 4.49 2.29
C GLN A 4 -0.01 2.97 2.31
N ARG A 5 -0.38 2.36 1.19
CA ARG A 5 -0.37 0.91 1.03
C ARG A 5 0.36 0.53 -0.24
N LEU A 6 1.36 -0.33 -0.11
CA LEU A 6 2.02 -0.98 -1.24
C LEU A 6 1.25 -2.25 -1.60
N ILE A 7 0.96 -2.42 -2.88
CA ILE A 7 0.25 -3.57 -3.44
C ILE A 7 1.15 -4.23 -4.48
N TYR A 8 1.33 -5.54 -4.34
CA TYR A 8 2.04 -6.38 -5.30
C TYR A 8 1.21 -7.62 -5.61
N SER A 9 1.06 -7.97 -6.89
CA SER A 9 0.20 -9.07 -7.36
C SER A 9 -1.22 -9.04 -6.76
N GLY A 10 -1.80 -7.85 -6.66
CA GLY A 10 -3.15 -7.65 -6.11
C GLY A 10 -3.28 -7.82 -4.60
N LYS A 11 -2.18 -8.01 -3.87
CA LYS A 11 -2.18 -8.13 -2.40
C LYS A 11 -1.42 -6.98 -1.75
N GLN A 12 -1.98 -6.45 -0.66
CA GLN A 12 -1.27 -5.50 0.19
C GLN A 12 -0.05 -6.18 0.81
N MET A 13 1.09 -5.50 0.80
CA MET A 13 2.31 -5.96 1.43
C MET A 13 2.22 -5.85 2.96
N ASN A 14 2.90 -6.76 3.67
CA ASN A 14 3.08 -6.70 5.12
C ASN A 14 4.43 -6.03 5.41
N ASP A 15 4.46 -5.10 6.36
CA ASP A 15 5.66 -4.40 6.84
C ASP A 15 6.72 -5.36 7.40
N GLU A 16 6.32 -6.54 7.87
CA GLU A 16 7.22 -7.57 8.41
C GLU A 16 7.85 -8.46 7.32
N LYS A 17 7.37 -8.39 6.07
CA LYS A 17 7.87 -9.23 4.97
C LYS A 17 8.88 -8.47 4.14
N THR A 18 9.98 -9.13 3.81
CA THR A 18 10.99 -8.56 2.91
C THR A 18 10.56 -8.66 1.45
N ALA A 19 11.24 -7.92 0.56
CA ALA A 19 11.03 -8.03 -0.88
C ALA A 19 11.29 -9.45 -1.41
N ALA A 20 12.26 -10.15 -0.82
CA ALA A 20 12.58 -11.54 -1.17
C ALA A 20 11.45 -12.50 -0.75
N ASP A 21 10.87 -12.31 0.44
CA ASP A 21 9.71 -13.11 0.91
C ASP A 21 8.48 -12.93 0.02
N CYS A 22 8.34 -11.73 -0.56
CA CYS A 22 7.31 -11.40 -1.55
C CYS A 22 7.68 -11.80 -2.99
N LYS A 23 8.88 -12.36 -3.23
CA LYS A 23 9.40 -12.73 -4.57
C LYS A 23 9.39 -11.55 -5.55
N ILE A 24 9.72 -10.36 -5.06
CA ILE A 24 9.89 -9.17 -5.87
C ILE A 24 11.27 -9.22 -6.51
N LEU A 25 11.34 -9.05 -7.83
CA LEU A 25 12.57 -9.07 -8.61
C LEU A 25 12.80 -7.72 -9.29
N GLY A 26 13.98 -7.55 -9.88
CA GLY A 26 14.27 -6.39 -10.72
C GLY A 26 13.24 -6.27 -11.86
N GLY A 27 12.66 -5.07 -12.03
CA GLY A 27 11.63 -4.80 -13.03
C GLY A 27 10.19 -5.12 -12.59
N SER A 28 9.99 -5.68 -11.39
CA SER A 28 8.64 -5.81 -10.81
C SER A 28 7.99 -4.44 -10.59
N VAL A 29 6.68 -4.36 -10.82
CA VAL A 29 5.89 -3.14 -10.61
C VAL A 29 5.08 -3.26 -9.32
N LEU A 30 5.15 -2.22 -8.49
CA LEU A 30 4.34 -2.09 -7.27
C LEU A 30 3.35 -0.94 -7.43
N HIS A 31 2.13 -1.12 -6.94
CA HIS A 31 1.14 -0.06 -6.90
C HIS A 31 1.13 0.58 -5.52
N LEU A 32 1.37 1.89 -5.47
CA LEU A 32 1.18 2.70 -4.26
C LEU A 32 -0.25 3.25 -4.25
N VAL A 33 -1.00 2.95 -3.21
CA VAL A 33 -2.36 3.47 -3.01
C VAL A 33 -2.40 4.36 -1.77
N LEU A 34 -3.03 5.53 -1.92
CA LEU A 34 -3.25 6.49 -0.83
C LEU A 34 -4.67 6.31 -0.26
N ALA A 35 -4.76 6.00 1.04
CA ALA A 35 -6.00 6.05 1.79
C ALA A 35 -6.25 7.49 2.24
N LEU A 36 -7.16 8.16 1.54
CA LEU A 36 -7.60 9.51 1.89
C LEU A 36 -8.71 9.40 2.94
N ARG A 37 -8.56 10.11 4.06
CA ARG A 37 -9.68 10.33 5.00
C ARG A 37 -10.53 11.45 4.44
N GLY A 38 -11.83 11.22 4.26
CA GLY A 38 -12.77 12.27 3.87
C GLY A 38 -12.67 13.46 4.84
N GLY A 39 -12.58 14.68 4.29
CA GLY A 39 -12.41 15.90 5.05
C GLY A 39 -13.54 16.10 6.04
N GLY A 40 -13.20 16.44 7.28
CA GLY A 40 -14.18 16.82 8.30
C GLY A 40 -14.91 18.07 7.86
N GLY A 41 -16.14 17.92 7.38
CA GLY A 41 -16.91 19.02 6.83
C GLY A 41 -18.32 18.55 6.52
N LEU A 42 -19.13 18.45 7.57
CA LEU A 42 -20.54 18.83 7.65
C LEU A 42 -21.12 18.15 8.89
N ARG A 43 -20.99 18.85 10.02
CA ARG A 43 -21.92 18.68 11.14
C ARG A 43 -23.11 19.58 10.79
N GLN A 44 -24.25 18.98 10.45
CA GLN A 44 -25.55 19.62 10.64
C GLN A 44 -26.12 19.11 11.96
#